data_AF-A0A964QGD8-F1
#
_entry.id   AF-A0A964QGD8-F1
#
_cell.length_a   1.000
_cell.length_b   1.000
_cell.length_c   1.000
_cell.angle_alpha   90.00
_cell.angle_beta   90.00
_cell.angle_gamma   90.00
#
_symmetry.space_group_name_H-M   'P 1'
#
loop_
_entity.id
_entity.type
_entity.pdbx_description
1 polymer ?
#
loop_
_entity_poly.entity_id
_entity_poly.type
_entity_poly.pdbx_seq_one_letter_code
_entity_poly.pdbx_strand_id
1 'polypeptide(L)'
;MILLLAGPAFIALSFALMLGRVEPFATFFYQFAWYGLILTFDQLIRRRQGRSLIATCGLPGFLALLFWSAVSWYFFELVNLRLQNWYYVFVADNPLLSFLGSVVAFATVFPGIFWIDHYLGLYGVAAQRRGKPLRFTSAGLRNLQLAGLGCLALPLIWPAYFFPLVWLALVLITAPTNYRRGIDDLLLQFERGEYGPCLRLLLAGLIAGLFWESLNFWARAKWIYTVPFFDQLKLFEMPLAGFLGFPPFAVECAVLYRALVWRGLAPAFGAYRAQQLQPSAPALKGVLFLLAALGCGLTHYYMDRQTTTSVTPRLEFIDGLEPGVRALLETHQVRYLTDLEGWQGAKLWQQLEGELAPQQLAELRRTAGLYLHQGIGAEYGNLLLRAGIHSVEALGQLSAEAVRQKLSAVPHQRLPTLAQVHVWVRRAPRERNLP
;
A
#
# COMPACT_ATOMS: atom_id res chain seq x y z
N MET A 1 14.22 24.64 15.85
CA MET A 1 12.75 24.49 15.95
C MET A 1 12.09 24.37 14.57
N ILE A 2 12.38 25.28 13.63
CA ILE A 2 11.80 25.30 12.27
C ILE A 2 11.90 23.96 11.53
N LEU A 3 13.09 23.34 11.49
CA LEU A 3 13.27 22.05 10.80
C LEU A 3 12.55 20.85 11.46
N LEU A 4 12.18 20.94 12.75
CA LEU A 4 11.42 19.87 13.43
C LEU A 4 9.95 19.86 13.02
N LEU A 5 9.42 21.04 12.64
CA LEU A 5 8.02 21.19 12.25
C LEU A 5 7.81 20.96 10.75
N ALA A 6 8.86 20.87 9.94
CA ALA A 6 8.74 20.69 8.49
C ALA A 6 7.95 19.43 8.10
N GLY A 7 8.25 18.28 8.73
CA GLY A 7 7.53 17.03 8.50
C GLY A 7 6.04 17.12 8.92
N PRO A 8 5.73 17.49 10.17
CA PRO A 8 4.35 17.65 10.63
C PRO A 8 3.54 18.69 9.85
N ALA A 9 4.16 19.83 9.49
CA ALA A 9 3.52 20.86 8.68
C ALA A 9 3.21 20.35 7.27
N PHE A 10 4.12 19.57 6.66
CA PHE A 10 3.87 18.97 5.35
C PHE A 10 2.74 17.94 5.39
N ILE A 11 2.67 17.13 6.45
CA ILE A 11 1.55 16.21 6.67
C ILE A 11 0.23 16.99 6.81
N ALA A 12 0.20 18.02 7.65
CA ALA A 12 -1.01 18.83 7.87
C ALA A 12 -1.49 19.51 6.58
N LEU A 13 -0.56 20.07 5.80
CA LEU A 13 -0.86 20.63 4.48
C LEU A 13 -1.40 19.55 3.52
N SER A 14 -0.77 18.39 3.49
CA SER A 14 -1.20 17.27 2.63
C SER A 14 -2.61 16.79 2.98
N PHE A 15 -2.94 16.71 4.27
CA PHE A 15 -4.29 16.40 4.75
C PHE A 15 -5.29 17.48 4.34
N ALA A 16 -4.98 18.76 4.54
CA ALA A 16 -5.88 19.86 4.18
C ALA A 16 -6.20 19.84 2.67
N LEU A 17 -5.18 19.68 1.83
CA LEU A 17 -5.34 19.61 0.37
C LEU A 17 -6.07 18.34 -0.08
N MET A 18 -5.80 17.19 0.55
CA MET A 18 -6.54 15.95 0.29
C MET A 18 -8.01 16.05 0.69
N LEU A 19 -8.33 16.63 1.87
CA LEU A 19 -9.71 16.83 2.31
C LEU A 19 -10.47 17.78 1.37
N GLY A 20 -9.78 18.81 0.84
CA GLY A 20 -10.30 19.68 -0.21
C GLY A 20 -10.37 19.04 -1.61
N ARG A 21 -9.88 17.80 -1.77
CA ARG A 21 -9.73 17.06 -3.03
C ARG A 21 -8.89 17.78 -4.10
N VAL A 22 -7.88 18.52 -3.67
CA VAL A 22 -6.96 19.25 -4.55
C VAL A 22 -5.89 18.32 -5.12
N GLU A 23 -5.77 18.24 -6.45
CA GLU A 23 -4.69 17.49 -7.09
C GLU A 23 -3.36 18.27 -7.07
N PRO A 24 -2.19 17.58 -6.98
CA PRO A 24 -1.99 16.12 -6.95
C PRO A 24 -2.18 15.48 -5.55
N PHE A 25 -2.53 16.26 -4.53
CA PHE A 25 -2.57 15.77 -3.14
C PHE A 25 -3.72 14.79 -2.87
N ALA A 26 -4.83 14.87 -3.59
CA ALA A 26 -5.93 13.92 -3.45
C ALA A 26 -5.50 12.51 -3.90
N THR A 27 -4.95 12.39 -5.12
CA THR A 27 -4.48 11.12 -5.68
C THR A 27 -3.24 10.60 -4.95
N PHE A 28 -2.23 11.45 -4.72
CA PHE A 28 -0.94 11.04 -4.14
C PHE A 28 -0.81 11.33 -2.63
N PHE A 29 -1.93 11.46 -1.93
CA PHE A 29 -1.97 11.76 -0.50
C PHE A 29 -1.06 10.82 0.31
N TYR A 30 -1.18 9.52 0.02
CA TYR A 30 -0.43 8.46 0.71
C TYR A 30 1.08 8.74 0.68
N GLN A 31 1.62 9.05 -0.50
CA GLN A 31 3.04 9.34 -0.69
C GLN A 31 3.43 10.58 0.09
N PHE A 32 2.69 11.69 -0.07
CA PHE A 32 3.03 12.94 0.60
C PHE A 32 3.02 12.81 2.13
N ALA A 33 2.00 12.14 2.68
CA ALA A 33 1.90 11.92 4.12
C ALA A 33 3.04 11.02 4.64
N TRP A 34 3.39 9.94 3.93
CA TRP A 34 4.49 9.06 4.34
C TRP A 34 5.86 9.74 4.31
N TYR A 35 6.17 10.49 3.25
CA TYR A 35 7.43 11.25 3.22
C TYR A 35 7.45 12.32 4.31
N GLY A 36 6.31 12.95 4.62
CA GLY A 36 6.17 13.82 5.78
C GLY A 36 6.46 13.11 7.11
N LEU A 37 5.97 11.87 7.29
CA LEU A 37 6.24 11.07 8.49
C LEU A 37 7.71 10.65 8.58
N ILE A 38 8.30 10.19 7.49
CA ILE A 38 9.73 9.82 7.42
C ILE A 38 10.59 11.04 7.78
N LEU A 39 10.30 12.20 7.21
CA LEU A 39 10.97 13.46 7.58
C LEU A 39 10.75 13.78 9.07
N THR A 40 9.54 13.62 9.59
CA THR A 40 9.26 13.85 11.02
C THR A 40 10.17 12.99 11.90
N PHE A 41 10.20 11.67 11.70
CA PHE A 41 11.08 10.79 12.46
C PHE A 41 12.56 11.10 12.23
N ASP A 42 12.98 11.43 11.00
CA ASP A 42 14.38 11.76 10.68
C ASP A 42 14.86 12.97 11.50
N GLN A 43 13.99 13.96 11.65
CA GLN A 43 14.26 15.18 12.41
C GLN A 43 14.24 14.93 13.93
N LEU A 44 13.33 14.10 14.42
CA LEU A 44 13.31 13.66 15.82
C LEU A 44 14.58 12.88 16.19
N ILE A 45 15.01 11.98 15.31
CA ILE A 45 16.27 11.25 15.45
C ILE A 45 17.44 12.23 15.48
N ARG A 46 17.50 13.18 14.53
CA ARG A 46 18.56 14.21 14.48
C ARG A 46 18.62 15.02 15.77
N ARG A 47 17.48 15.39 16.35
CA ARG A 47 17.41 16.12 17.63
C ARG A 47 18.06 15.33 18.76
N ARG A 48 17.93 14.00 18.76
CA ARG A 48 18.42 13.16 19.84
C ARG A 48 19.88 12.74 19.70
N GLN A 49 20.34 12.43 18.48
CA GLN A 49 21.71 11.91 18.23
C GLN A 49 22.62 12.88 17.45
N GLY A 50 22.17 14.12 17.17
CA GLY A 50 22.93 15.15 16.47
C GLY A 50 23.00 15.01 14.94
N ARG A 51 22.70 13.83 14.40
CA ARG A 51 22.69 13.56 12.95
C ARG A 51 21.47 12.72 12.54
N SER A 52 20.87 13.05 11.40
CA SER A 52 19.72 12.31 10.87
C SER A 52 20.15 11.02 10.14
N LEU A 53 19.20 10.13 9.88
CA LEU A 53 19.48 8.90 9.14
C LEU A 53 19.63 9.17 7.64
N ILE A 54 18.87 10.12 7.08
CA ILE A 54 19.06 10.56 5.69
C ILE A 54 20.48 11.11 5.50
N ALA A 55 20.92 12.02 6.39
CA ALA A 55 22.28 12.57 6.36
C ALA A 55 23.37 11.52 6.63
N THR A 56 23.03 10.45 7.34
CA THR A 56 23.92 9.31 7.61
C THR A 56 24.09 8.43 6.37
N CYS A 57 23.02 8.21 5.59
CA CYS A 57 23.07 7.42 4.38
C CYS A 57 23.74 8.18 3.22
N GLY A 58 23.64 9.51 3.20
CA GLY A 58 23.98 10.33 2.04
C GLY A 58 22.98 10.12 0.90
N LEU A 59 23.01 11.00 -0.12
CA LEU A 59 22.04 10.92 -1.22
C LEU A 59 22.10 9.58 -1.98
N PRO A 60 23.27 9.07 -2.43
CA PRO A 60 23.33 7.80 -3.15
C PRO A 60 22.87 6.61 -2.31
N GLY A 61 23.24 6.58 -1.02
CA GLY A 61 22.82 5.53 -0.10
C GLY A 61 21.32 5.57 0.15
N PHE A 62 20.76 6.75 0.38
CA PHE A 62 19.32 6.89 0.60
C PHE A 62 18.51 6.50 -0.64
N LEU A 63 18.95 6.88 -1.85
CA LEU A 63 18.32 6.43 -3.10
C LEU A 63 18.40 4.91 -3.28
N ALA A 64 19.53 4.29 -2.93
CA ALA A 64 19.65 2.83 -2.95
C ALA A 64 18.70 2.15 -1.96
N LEU A 65 18.52 2.72 -0.76
CA LEU A 65 17.56 2.25 0.23
C LEU A 65 16.13 2.33 -0.30
N LEU A 66 15.74 3.47 -0.86
CA LEU A 66 14.41 3.67 -1.48
C LEU A 66 14.16 2.70 -2.63
N PHE A 67 15.17 2.48 -3.48
CA PHE A 67 15.10 1.52 -4.58
C PHE A 67 14.83 0.10 -4.06
N TRP A 68 15.64 -0.40 -3.12
CA TRP A 68 15.47 -1.75 -2.58
C TRP A 68 14.20 -1.91 -1.74
N SER A 69 13.71 -0.84 -1.13
CA SER A 69 12.38 -0.81 -0.50
C SER A 69 11.29 -1.08 -1.53
N ALA A 70 11.31 -0.39 -2.67
CA ALA A 70 10.34 -0.61 -3.73
C ALA A 70 10.43 -2.03 -4.30
N VAL A 71 11.65 -2.53 -4.57
CA VAL A 71 11.88 -3.92 -5.02
C VAL A 71 11.30 -4.93 -4.03
N SER A 72 11.51 -4.71 -2.73
CA SER A 72 11.01 -5.60 -1.69
C SER A 72 9.48 -5.63 -1.67
N TRP A 73 8.79 -4.51 -1.89
CA TRP A 73 7.32 -4.52 -1.96
C TRP A 73 6.80 -5.16 -3.25
N TYR A 74 7.46 -4.91 -4.39
CA TYR A 74 7.08 -5.55 -5.66
C TYR A 74 7.12 -7.09 -5.58
N PHE A 75 7.97 -7.68 -4.72
CA PHE A 75 7.88 -9.12 -4.44
C PHE A 75 6.51 -9.52 -3.89
N PHE A 76 5.94 -8.75 -2.95
CA PHE A 76 4.61 -9.03 -2.40
C PHE A 76 3.50 -8.75 -3.42
N GLU A 77 3.66 -7.77 -4.31
CA GLU A 77 2.74 -7.59 -5.44
C GLU A 77 2.75 -8.76 -6.40
N LEU A 78 3.93 -9.32 -6.69
CA LEU A 78 4.06 -10.53 -7.52
C LEU A 78 3.32 -11.71 -6.88
N VAL A 79 3.46 -11.90 -5.56
CA VAL A 79 2.71 -12.90 -4.82
C VAL A 79 1.20 -12.57 -4.85
N ASN A 80 0.83 -11.30 -4.67
CA ASN A 80 -0.55 -10.84 -4.65
C ASN A 80 -1.31 -11.09 -5.97
N LEU A 81 -0.63 -11.17 -7.11
CA LEU A 81 -1.26 -11.62 -8.36
C LEU A 81 -2.02 -12.95 -8.20
N ARG A 82 -1.49 -13.86 -7.35
CA ARG A 82 -2.11 -15.14 -7.05
C ARG A 82 -3.07 -15.09 -5.87
N LEU A 83 -2.71 -14.33 -4.83
CA LEU A 83 -3.49 -14.27 -3.58
C LEU A 83 -4.76 -13.44 -3.72
N GLN A 84 -4.70 -12.34 -4.48
CA GLN A 84 -5.78 -11.36 -4.66
C GLN A 84 -6.32 -10.82 -3.33
N ASN A 85 -5.42 -10.63 -2.35
CA ASN A 85 -5.78 -10.17 -1.01
C ASN A 85 -6.12 -8.68 -0.97
N TRP A 86 -5.53 -7.90 -1.87
CA TRP A 86 -5.84 -6.49 -2.06
C TRP A 86 -5.84 -6.12 -3.53
N TYR A 87 -6.50 -5.00 -3.84
CA TYR A 87 -6.55 -4.39 -5.16
C TYR A 87 -6.50 -2.86 -5.06
N TYR A 88 -6.06 -2.17 -6.11
CA TYR A 88 -5.92 -0.71 -6.15
C TYR A 88 -7.06 -0.04 -6.90
N VAL A 89 -7.53 1.10 -6.39
CA VAL A 89 -8.61 1.91 -6.97
C VAL A 89 -8.17 3.34 -7.20
N PHE A 90 -8.76 3.99 -8.20
CA PHE A 90 -8.53 5.39 -8.57
C PHE A 90 -7.05 5.76 -8.69
N VAL A 91 -6.22 4.85 -9.18
CA VAL A 91 -4.82 5.19 -9.50
C VAL A 91 -4.78 6.14 -10.70
N ALA A 92 -3.64 6.80 -10.90
CA ALA A 92 -3.45 7.65 -12.06
C ALA A 92 -3.69 6.85 -13.36
N ASP A 93 -4.47 7.44 -14.25
CA ASP A 93 -4.82 6.91 -15.57
C ASP A 93 -3.65 6.98 -16.57
N ASN A 94 -2.68 7.87 -16.34
CA ASN A 94 -1.43 7.91 -17.08
C ASN A 94 -0.51 6.74 -16.62
N PRO A 95 -0.11 5.82 -17.51
CA PRO A 95 0.66 4.63 -17.12
C PRO A 95 2.02 4.94 -16.50
N LEU A 96 2.73 5.97 -16.99
CA LEU A 96 4.02 6.37 -16.45
C LEU A 96 3.85 6.96 -15.04
N LEU A 97 2.83 7.79 -14.84
CA LEU A 97 2.54 8.38 -13.54
C LEU A 97 2.06 7.31 -12.54
N SER A 98 1.27 6.32 -12.98
CA SER A 98 0.90 5.16 -12.17
C SER A 98 2.12 4.37 -11.71
N PHE A 99 3.05 4.08 -12.65
CA PHE A 99 4.31 3.39 -12.34
C PHE A 99 5.17 4.17 -11.35
N LEU A 100 5.45 5.44 -11.63
CA LEU A 100 6.27 6.28 -10.76
C LEU A 100 5.61 6.48 -9.39
N GLY A 101 4.30 6.71 -9.35
CA GLY A 101 3.52 6.83 -8.12
C GLY A 101 3.58 5.57 -7.26
N SER A 102 3.55 4.39 -7.88
CA SER A 102 3.71 3.08 -7.21
C SER A 102 5.12 2.89 -6.67
N VAL A 103 6.15 3.16 -7.49
CA VAL A 103 7.56 3.09 -7.05
C VAL A 103 7.80 4.00 -5.84
N VAL A 104 7.30 5.24 -5.89
CA VAL A 104 7.44 6.23 -4.81
C VAL A 104 6.68 5.78 -3.56
N ALA A 105 5.48 5.20 -3.70
CA ALA A 105 4.75 4.64 -2.56
C ALA A 105 5.52 3.48 -1.91
N PHE A 106 5.97 2.51 -2.71
CA PHE A 106 6.65 1.31 -2.24
C PHE A 106 8.05 1.59 -1.67
N ALA A 107 8.70 2.67 -2.13
CA ALA A 107 9.96 3.15 -1.60
C ALA A 107 9.87 3.62 -0.12
N THR A 108 8.66 3.87 0.39
CA THR A 108 8.44 4.28 1.79
C THR A 108 8.51 3.13 2.79
N VAL A 109 8.47 1.87 2.34
CA VAL A 109 8.32 0.70 3.21
C VAL A 109 9.47 0.57 4.22
N PHE A 110 10.71 0.49 3.72
CA PHE A 110 11.89 0.38 4.59
C PHE A 110 12.09 1.62 5.47
N PRO A 111 12.06 2.86 4.95
CA PRO A 111 12.14 4.05 5.81
C PRO A 111 11.05 4.06 6.89
N GLY A 112 9.81 3.73 6.52
CA GLY A 112 8.66 3.72 7.42
C GLY A 112 8.85 2.81 8.62
N ILE A 113 9.48 1.64 8.44
CA ILE A 113 9.81 0.72 9.54
C ILE A 113 11.07 1.18 10.27
N PHE A 114 12.17 1.40 9.54
CA PHE A 114 13.49 1.54 10.14
C PHE A 114 13.70 2.86 10.88
N TRP A 115 13.01 3.94 10.49
CA TRP A 115 13.07 5.20 11.22
C TRP A 115 12.33 5.08 12.55
N ILE A 116 11.18 4.38 12.55
CA ILE A 116 10.43 4.12 13.79
C ILE A 116 11.25 3.22 14.71
N ASP A 117 11.80 2.11 14.19
CA ASP A 117 12.68 1.23 14.98
C ASP A 117 13.84 2.03 15.59
N HIS A 118 14.61 2.75 14.77
CA HIS A 118 15.77 3.51 15.24
C HIS A 118 15.37 4.56 16.28
N TYR A 119 14.28 5.29 16.06
CA TYR A 119 13.74 6.23 17.03
C TYR A 119 13.44 5.54 18.36
N LEU A 120 12.68 4.44 18.37
CA LEU A 120 12.40 3.66 19.59
C LEU A 120 13.68 3.18 20.28
N GLY A 121 14.72 2.85 19.50
CA GLY A 121 16.02 2.41 20.02
C GLY A 121 16.75 3.50 20.79
N LEU A 122 16.67 4.75 20.33
CA LEU A 122 17.24 5.92 21.01
C LEU A 122 16.61 6.20 22.38
N TYR A 123 15.41 5.68 22.62
CA TYR A 123 14.69 5.75 23.91
C TYR A 123 14.81 4.46 24.73
N GLY A 124 15.65 3.52 24.31
CA GLY A 124 15.91 2.29 25.07
C GLY A 124 14.76 1.29 25.08
N VAL A 125 13.79 1.43 24.17
CA VAL A 125 12.64 0.51 24.07
C VAL A 125 13.15 -0.92 23.86
N ALA A 126 12.79 -1.79 24.80
CA ALA A 126 13.23 -3.19 24.87
C ALA A 126 14.75 -3.42 24.94
N ALA A 127 15.59 -2.39 25.19
CA ALA A 127 17.06 -2.51 25.16
C ALA A 127 17.62 -3.53 26.18
N GLN A 128 16.95 -3.68 27.32
CA GLN A 128 17.36 -4.61 28.39
C GLN A 128 16.72 -6.01 28.26
N ARG A 129 15.94 -6.28 27.21
CA ARG A 129 15.25 -7.56 27.06
C ARG A 129 16.22 -8.62 26.57
N ARG A 130 16.71 -9.40 27.53
CA ARG A 130 17.50 -10.61 27.33
C ARG A 130 16.72 -11.84 27.79
N GLY A 131 17.09 -12.99 27.26
CA GLY A 131 16.49 -14.28 27.60
C GLY A 131 17.50 -15.41 27.43
N LYS A 132 17.02 -16.65 27.45
CA LYS A 132 17.88 -17.82 27.31
C LYS A 132 18.50 -17.85 25.90
N PRO A 133 19.83 -17.97 25.77
CA PRO A 133 20.50 -18.21 24.49
C PRO A 133 19.91 -19.42 23.76
N LEU A 134 19.60 -19.26 22.48
CA LEU A 134 19.21 -20.37 21.62
C LEU A 134 20.45 -20.98 20.96
N ARG A 135 20.38 -22.26 20.58
CA ARG A 135 21.42 -22.92 19.78
C ARG A 135 20.81 -23.41 18.49
N PHE A 136 21.44 -23.08 17.37
CA PHE A 136 20.96 -23.48 16.05
C PHE A 136 21.88 -24.55 15.46
N THR A 137 21.36 -25.76 15.29
CA THR A 137 22.06 -26.83 14.57
C THR A 137 21.89 -26.67 13.07
N SER A 138 22.79 -27.25 12.27
CA SER A 138 22.67 -27.25 10.81
C SER A 138 21.35 -27.86 10.33
N ALA A 139 20.86 -28.89 11.02
CA ALA A 139 19.55 -29.49 10.77
C ALA A 139 18.39 -28.53 11.12
N GLY A 140 18.46 -27.84 12.27
CA GLY A 140 17.47 -26.83 12.66
C GLY A 140 17.37 -25.68 11.65
N LEU A 141 18.52 -25.16 11.21
CA LEU A 141 18.57 -24.12 10.17
C LEU A 141 17.96 -24.59 8.85
N ARG A 142 18.22 -25.83 8.43
CA ARG A 142 17.60 -26.41 7.23
C ARG A 142 16.09 -26.54 7.39
N ASN A 143 15.62 -27.00 8.55
CA ASN A 143 14.19 -27.16 8.82
C ASN A 143 13.46 -25.80 8.82
N LEU A 144 14.07 -24.74 9.36
CA LEU A 144 13.54 -23.37 9.25
C LEU A 144 13.39 -22.94 7.79
N GLN A 145 14.40 -23.21 6.94
CA GLN A 145 14.31 -22.87 5.52
C GLN A 145 13.23 -23.67 4.79
N LEU A 146 13.10 -24.97 5.07
CA LEU A 146 12.04 -25.80 4.50
C LEU A 146 10.65 -25.31 4.94
N ALA A 147 10.50 -24.92 6.21
CA ALA A 147 9.28 -24.30 6.71
C ALA A 147 9.00 -22.97 5.98
N GLY A 148 10.01 -22.12 5.78
CA GLY A 148 9.87 -20.87 5.02
C GLY A 148 9.47 -21.08 3.56
N LEU A 149 10.04 -22.09 2.89
CA LEU A 149 9.61 -22.49 1.55
C LEU A 149 8.14 -22.98 1.55
N GLY A 150 7.73 -23.73 2.57
CA GLY A 150 6.32 -24.09 2.78
C GLY A 150 5.43 -22.86 2.98
N CYS A 151 5.86 -21.90 3.79
CA CYS A 151 5.17 -20.64 4.04
C CYS A 151 5.03 -19.77 2.78
N LEU A 152 5.88 -19.96 1.76
CA LEU A 152 5.75 -19.31 0.45
C LEU A 152 4.90 -20.13 -0.53
N ALA A 153 5.07 -21.44 -0.57
CA ALA A 153 4.39 -22.32 -1.53
C ALA A 153 2.91 -22.54 -1.19
N LEU A 154 2.56 -22.74 0.09
CA LEU A 154 1.18 -23.00 0.51
C LEU A 154 0.21 -21.85 0.18
N PRO A 155 0.55 -20.56 0.39
CA PRO A 155 -0.28 -19.46 -0.10
C PRO A 155 -0.53 -19.48 -1.61
N LEU A 156 0.42 -19.96 -2.41
CA LEU A 156 0.29 -20.00 -3.87
C LEU A 156 -0.58 -21.17 -4.34
N ILE A 157 -0.51 -22.30 -3.63
CA ILE A 157 -1.34 -23.49 -3.90
C ILE A 157 -2.78 -23.23 -3.44
N TRP A 158 -2.95 -22.78 -2.20
CA TRP A 158 -4.27 -22.60 -1.58
C TRP A 158 -4.38 -21.25 -0.83
N PRO A 159 -4.49 -20.14 -1.58
CA PRO A 159 -4.45 -18.79 -1.02
C PRO A 159 -5.57 -18.50 -0.04
N ALA A 160 -6.74 -19.11 -0.22
CA ALA A 160 -7.91 -18.86 0.63
C ALA A 160 -7.61 -19.03 2.13
N TYR A 161 -6.75 -19.98 2.51
CA TYR A 161 -6.43 -20.28 3.91
C TYR A 161 -5.01 -19.91 4.32
N PHE A 162 -4.03 -20.12 3.42
CA PHE A 162 -2.62 -20.00 3.80
C PHE A 162 -2.01 -18.63 3.51
N PHE A 163 -2.77 -17.67 2.98
CA PHE A 163 -2.27 -16.32 2.74
C PHE A 163 -1.51 -15.66 3.92
N PRO A 164 -1.84 -15.89 5.22
CA PRO A 164 -1.09 -15.26 6.31
C PRO A 164 0.36 -15.72 6.41
N LEU A 165 0.69 -16.91 5.89
CA LEU A 165 2.04 -17.48 6.00
C LEU A 165 3.09 -16.69 5.20
N VAL A 166 2.67 -15.91 4.20
CA VAL A 166 3.59 -15.12 3.38
C VAL A 166 4.43 -14.15 4.23
N TRP A 167 3.88 -13.64 5.34
CA TRP A 167 4.52 -12.68 6.24
C TRP A 167 5.59 -13.29 7.17
N LEU A 168 5.82 -14.60 7.08
CA LEU A 168 6.90 -15.30 7.79
C LEU A 168 7.91 -15.95 6.82
N ALA A 169 7.57 -16.06 5.54
CA ALA A 169 8.32 -16.83 4.57
C ALA A 169 9.75 -16.32 4.42
N LEU A 170 9.93 -15.00 4.27
CA LEU A 170 11.25 -14.42 4.01
C LEU A 170 12.13 -14.40 5.25
N VAL A 171 11.55 -14.30 6.47
CA VAL A 171 12.31 -14.50 7.71
C VAL A 171 12.90 -15.90 7.73
N LEU A 172 12.04 -16.91 7.54
CA LEU A 172 12.40 -18.32 7.67
C LEU A 172 13.37 -18.80 6.57
N ILE A 173 13.33 -18.20 5.38
CA ILE A 173 14.27 -18.50 4.29
C ILE A 173 15.61 -17.78 4.49
N THR A 174 15.55 -16.48 4.80
CA THR A 174 16.73 -15.60 4.73
C THR A 174 17.55 -15.64 6.02
N ALA A 175 16.92 -15.67 7.19
CA ALA A 175 17.63 -15.62 8.47
C ALA A 175 18.58 -16.81 8.67
N PRO A 176 18.21 -18.08 8.36
CA PRO A 176 19.17 -19.18 8.42
C PRO A 176 20.36 -19.01 7.46
N THR A 177 20.14 -18.37 6.31
CA THR A 177 21.20 -18.12 5.33
C THR A 177 22.14 -17.02 5.81
N ASN A 178 21.60 -15.96 6.42
CA ASN A 178 22.36 -14.89 7.05
C ASN A 178 23.20 -15.41 8.21
N TYR A 179 22.60 -16.23 9.08
CA TYR A 179 23.29 -16.88 10.19
C TYR A 179 24.51 -17.69 9.74
N ARG A 180 24.37 -18.56 8.71
CA ARG A 180 25.50 -19.33 8.16
C ARG A 180 26.63 -18.47 7.60
N ARG A 181 26.33 -17.22 7.20
CA ARG A 181 27.29 -16.26 6.66
C ARG A 181 27.90 -15.36 7.73
N GLY A 182 27.55 -15.57 9.01
CA GLY A 182 28.01 -14.73 10.12
C GLY A 182 27.48 -13.30 10.03
N ILE A 183 26.40 -13.07 9.27
CA ILE A 183 25.74 -11.76 9.25
C ILE A 183 25.11 -11.58 10.63
N ASP A 184 25.45 -10.48 11.31
CA ASP A 184 24.75 -10.10 12.53
C ASP A 184 23.26 -9.91 12.19
N ASP A 185 22.41 -10.82 12.64
CA ASP A 185 21.01 -10.91 12.23
C ASP A 185 20.11 -11.40 13.38
N LEU A 186 18.86 -11.72 13.06
CA LEU A 186 17.87 -12.21 14.01
C LEU A 186 18.32 -13.46 14.78
N LEU A 187 18.85 -14.47 14.09
CA LEU A 187 19.20 -15.75 14.72
C LEU A 187 20.49 -15.61 15.55
N LEU A 188 21.46 -14.82 15.09
CA LEU A 188 22.67 -14.58 15.87
C LEU A 188 22.37 -13.78 17.15
N GLN A 189 21.41 -12.85 17.10
CA GLN A 189 20.91 -12.16 18.30
C GLN A 189 20.23 -13.13 19.26
N PHE A 190 19.39 -14.05 18.77
CA PHE A 190 18.77 -15.08 19.61
C PHE A 190 19.79 -16.05 20.21
N GLU A 191 20.86 -16.37 19.50
CA GLU A 191 21.97 -17.17 20.02
C GLU A 191 22.74 -16.45 21.14
N ARG A 192 22.80 -15.12 21.10
CA ARG A 192 23.33 -14.30 22.20
C ARG A 192 22.32 -14.05 23.33
N GLY A 193 21.08 -14.52 23.19
CA GLY A 193 19.99 -14.26 24.13
C GLY A 193 19.45 -12.83 24.07
N GLU A 194 19.68 -12.11 22.97
CA GLU A 194 19.31 -10.71 22.78
C GLU A 194 18.00 -10.59 22.00
N TYR A 195 16.87 -10.53 22.72
CA TYR A 195 15.53 -10.48 22.11
C TYR A 195 15.01 -9.05 21.91
N GLY A 196 15.60 -8.08 22.60
CA GLY A 196 15.23 -6.67 22.57
C GLY A 196 15.08 -6.08 21.16
N PRO A 197 16.08 -6.22 20.26
CA PRO A 197 15.97 -5.68 18.91
C PRO A 197 14.79 -6.25 18.11
N CYS A 198 14.53 -7.55 18.21
CA CYS A 198 13.37 -8.17 17.57
C CYS A 198 12.06 -7.62 18.11
N LEU A 199 11.89 -7.54 19.43
CA LEU A 199 10.67 -7.00 20.06
C LEU A 199 10.43 -5.53 19.66
N ARG A 200 11.49 -4.71 19.61
CA ARG A 200 11.40 -3.32 19.16
C ARG A 200 10.99 -3.23 17.69
N LEU A 201 11.50 -4.13 16.84
CA LEU A 201 11.14 -4.17 15.43
C LEU A 201 9.70 -4.64 15.20
N LEU A 202 9.22 -5.62 15.97
CA LEU A 202 7.81 -6.03 15.97
C LEU A 202 6.89 -4.85 16.32
N LEU A 203 7.26 -4.07 17.34
CA LEU A 203 6.53 -2.85 17.72
C LEU A 203 6.61 -1.78 16.62
N ALA A 204 7.78 -1.57 16.01
CA ALA A 204 7.94 -0.64 14.91
C ALA A 204 7.05 -1.03 13.71
N GLY A 205 6.98 -2.33 13.39
CA GLY A 205 6.07 -2.87 12.38
C GLY A 205 4.60 -2.59 12.71
N LEU A 206 4.17 -2.80 13.96
CA LEU A 206 2.81 -2.47 14.38
C LEU A 206 2.48 -0.98 14.22
N ILE A 207 3.39 -0.10 14.65
CA ILE A 207 3.20 1.36 14.51
C ILE A 207 3.18 1.77 13.04
N ALA A 208 4.09 1.23 12.21
CA ALA A 208 4.10 1.47 10.77
C ALA A 208 2.79 0.99 10.12
N GLY A 209 2.28 -0.17 10.52
CA GLY A 209 0.96 -0.70 10.14
C GLY A 209 -0.20 0.24 10.41
N LEU A 210 -0.24 0.82 11.62
CA LEU A 210 -1.26 1.80 11.97
C LEU A 210 -1.19 3.06 11.10
N PHE A 211 0.01 3.53 10.78
CA PHE A 211 0.19 4.64 9.84
C PHE A 211 -0.19 4.23 8.40
N TRP A 212 0.15 3.02 7.94
CA TRP A 212 -0.20 2.55 6.60
C TRP A 212 -1.70 2.58 6.39
N GLU A 213 -2.44 1.96 7.31
CA GLU A 213 -3.89 1.85 7.20
C GLU A 213 -4.60 3.19 7.39
N SER A 214 -4.14 4.02 8.32
CA SER A 214 -4.73 5.35 8.49
C SER A 214 -4.52 6.24 7.27
N LEU A 215 -3.34 6.22 6.65
CA LEU A 215 -3.06 7.04 5.47
C LEU A 215 -3.76 6.51 4.21
N ASN A 216 -3.79 5.19 4.03
CA ASN A 216 -4.50 4.56 2.92
C ASN A 216 -6.00 4.83 2.95
N PHE A 217 -6.61 4.86 4.14
CA PHE A 217 -8.05 5.12 4.31
C PHE A 217 -8.51 6.42 3.65
N TRP A 218 -7.73 7.48 3.81
CA TRP A 218 -8.04 8.83 3.33
C TRP A 218 -7.63 9.07 1.87
N ALA A 219 -6.66 8.32 1.34
CA ALA A 219 -6.17 8.53 -0.01
C ALA A 219 -7.26 8.25 -1.06
N ARG A 220 -7.28 9.03 -2.16
CA ARG A 220 -8.13 8.73 -3.32
C ARG A 220 -7.63 7.48 -4.02
N ALA A 221 -6.36 7.48 -4.43
CA ALA A 221 -5.70 6.28 -4.89
C ALA A 221 -5.30 5.43 -3.68
N LYS A 222 -5.93 4.27 -3.52
CA LYS A 222 -5.77 3.44 -2.34
C LYS A 222 -5.90 1.97 -2.65
N TRP A 223 -5.45 1.12 -1.73
CA TRP A 223 -5.75 -0.30 -1.77
C TRP A 223 -6.99 -0.64 -0.92
N ILE A 224 -7.75 -1.63 -1.38
CA ILE A 224 -8.88 -2.20 -0.65
C ILE A 224 -8.60 -3.68 -0.41
N TYR A 225 -8.81 -4.12 0.84
CA TYR A 225 -8.64 -5.53 1.23
C TYR A 225 -9.88 -6.37 0.99
N THR A 226 -9.65 -7.51 0.35
CA THR A 226 -10.59 -8.61 0.06
C THR A 226 -10.09 -9.92 0.65
N VAL A 227 -9.61 -9.83 1.89
CA VAL A 227 -9.06 -10.98 2.62
C VAL A 227 -10.19 -11.97 2.95
N PRO A 228 -10.06 -13.26 2.57
CA PRO A 228 -11.08 -14.28 2.86
C PRO A 228 -11.43 -14.35 4.35
N PHE A 229 -12.72 -14.58 4.64
CA PHE A 229 -13.27 -14.79 6.00
C PHE A 229 -13.28 -13.57 6.95
N PHE A 230 -12.58 -12.48 6.62
CA PHE A 230 -12.35 -11.36 7.55
C PHE A 230 -13.04 -10.06 7.13
N ASP A 231 -14.30 -10.13 6.71
CA ASP A 231 -14.99 -8.95 6.21
C ASP A 231 -15.51 -8.03 7.32
N GLN A 232 -15.92 -8.54 8.48
CA GLN A 232 -16.82 -7.80 9.37
C GLN A 232 -16.14 -6.76 10.28
N LEU A 233 -15.03 -7.11 10.93
CA LEU A 233 -14.31 -6.27 11.92
C LEU A 233 -13.07 -5.63 11.28
N LYS A 234 -13.25 -4.42 10.73
CA LYS A 234 -12.19 -3.64 10.10
C LYS A 234 -11.88 -2.36 10.89
N LEU A 235 -10.60 -2.04 11.01
CA LEU A 235 -10.11 -0.72 11.40
C LEU A 235 -9.49 -0.12 10.14
N PHE A 236 -10.04 1.00 9.65
CA PHE A 236 -9.76 1.50 8.31
C PHE A 236 -10.17 0.48 7.23
N GLU A 237 -9.28 0.17 6.27
CA GLU A 237 -9.53 -0.83 5.23
C GLU A 237 -9.17 -2.26 5.69
N MET A 238 -8.31 -2.40 6.71
CA MET A 238 -7.77 -3.70 7.15
C MET A 238 -8.63 -4.36 8.23
N PRO A 239 -8.81 -5.70 8.16
CA PRO A 239 -9.34 -6.45 9.30
C PRO A 239 -8.43 -6.36 10.53
N LEU A 240 -8.99 -6.37 11.74
CA LEU A 240 -8.20 -6.28 12.97
C LEU A 240 -7.11 -7.36 13.06
N ALA A 241 -7.45 -8.59 12.68
CA ALA A 241 -6.49 -9.70 12.63
C ALA A 241 -5.35 -9.45 11.62
N GLY A 242 -5.61 -8.67 10.56
CA GLY A 242 -4.62 -8.28 9.57
C GLY A 242 -3.46 -7.49 10.17
N PHE A 243 -3.69 -6.68 11.22
CA PHE A 243 -2.63 -5.92 11.87
C PHE A 243 -1.55 -6.81 12.50
N LEU A 244 -1.84 -8.08 12.76
CA LEU A 244 -0.87 -9.06 13.24
C LEU A 244 0.17 -9.44 12.16
N GLY A 245 -0.07 -9.12 10.89
CA GLY A 245 0.88 -9.32 9.80
C GLY A 245 2.00 -8.27 9.76
N PHE A 246 1.75 -7.04 10.22
CA PHE A 246 2.77 -5.98 10.17
C PHE A 246 4.00 -6.21 11.06
N PRO A 247 3.87 -6.71 12.30
CA PRO A 247 5.03 -7.05 13.13
C PRO A 247 6.01 -8.04 12.47
N PRO A 248 5.60 -9.25 12.05
CA PRO A 248 6.52 -10.18 11.40
C PRO A 248 7.02 -9.67 10.04
N PHE A 249 6.20 -8.92 9.29
CA PHE A 249 6.63 -8.25 8.06
C PHE A 249 7.81 -7.29 8.30
N ALA A 250 7.81 -6.52 9.40
CA ALA A 250 8.95 -5.66 9.74
C ALA A 250 10.24 -6.47 9.97
N VAL A 251 10.13 -7.67 10.53
CA VAL A 251 11.25 -8.61 10.69
C VAL A 251 11.74 -9.12 9.34
N GLU A 252 10.85 -9.43 8.40
CA GLU A 252 11.21 -9.79 7.02
C GLU A 252 12.03 -8.68 6.37
N CYS A 253 11.54 -7.43 6.43
CA CYS A 253 12.24 -6.28 5.89
C CYS A 253 13.66 -6.16 6.48
N ALA A 254 13.82 -6.27 7.80
CA ALA A 254 15.13 -6.12 8.42
C ALA A 254 16.11 -7.25 8.06
N VAL A 255 15.64 -8.51 7.99
CA VAL A 255 16.49 -9.66 7.63
C VAL A 255 16.96 -9.55 6.18
N LEU A 256 16.08 -9.14 5.25
CA LEU A 256 16.44 -8.87 3.86
C LEU A 256 17.40 -7.69 3.76
N TYR A 257 17.11 -6.60 4.48
CA TYR A 257 17.94 -5.39 4.47
C TYR A 257 19.36 -5.67 4.96
N ARG A 258 19.53 -6.49 6.00
CA ARG A 258 20.86 -6.93 6.48
C ARG A 258 21.66 -7.66 5.40
N ALA A 259 21.01 -8.50 4.59
CA ALA A 259 21.67 -9.16 3.46
C ALA A 259 22.07 -8.17 2.34
N LEU A 260 21.25 -7.15 2.07
CA LEU A 260 21.57 -6.09 1.11
C LEU A 260 22.75 -5.23 1.58
N VAL A 261 22.75 -4.84 2.87
CA VAL A 261 23.87 -4.13 3.50
C VAL A 261 25.13 -4.98 3.45
N TRP A 262 25.04 -6.28 3.79
CA TRP A 262 26.17 -7.20 3.76
C TRP A 262 26.86 -7.23 2.39
N ARG A 263 26.07 -7.24 1.31
CA ARG A 263 26.56 -7.20 -0.08
C ARG A 263 26.98 -5.82 -0.57
N GLY A 264 26.86 -4.79 0.26
CA GLY A 264 27.14 -3.40 -0.09
C GLY A 264 26.19 -2.83 -1.15
N LEU A 265 24.95 -3.33 -1.21
CA LEU A 265 23.89 -2.86 -2.11
C LEU A 265 23.01 -1.78 -1.48
N ALA A 266 23.01 -1.67 -0.15
CA ALA A 266 22.28 -0.69 0.63
C ALA A 266 23.17 -0.08 1.73
N PRO A 267 22.90 1.15 2.20
CA PRO A 267 23.73 1.80 3.21
C PRO A 267 23.54 1.20 4.61
N ALA A 268 24.62 1.16 5.39
CA ALA A 268 24.56 0.80 6.81
C ALA A 268 24.24 2.02 7.70
N PHE A 269 23.21 1.90 8.53
CA PHE A 269 22.85 2.92 9.53
C PHE A 269 22.31 2.27 10.81
N GLY A 270 22.33 3.02 11.92
CA GLY A 270 21.88 2.50 13.21
C GLY A 270 22.54 1.16 13.58
N ALA A 271 21.72 0.19 14.01
CA ALA A 271 22.17 -1.16 14.37
C ALA A 271 22.84 -1.92 13.20
N TYR A 272 22.59 -1.55 11.95
CA TYR A 272 23.17 -2.21 10.78
C TYR A 272 24.65 -1.87 10.54
N ARG A 273 25.22 -0.90 11.27
CA ARG A 273 26.64 -0.50 11.13
C ARG A 273 27.63 -1.45 11.80
N ALA A 274 27.20 -2.23 12.77
CA ALA A 274 28.06 -3.18 13.47
C ALA A 274 28.41 -4.40 12.61
N GLN A 275 27.78 -4.53 11.44
CA GLN A 275 27.91 -5.68 10.55
C GLN A 275 29.19 -5.59 9.70
N GLN A 276 29.94 -6.69 9.63
CA GLN A 276 31.05 -6.82 8.71
C GLN A 276 30.54 -6.95 7.26
N LEU A 277 31.06 -6.11 6.36
CA LEU A 277 30.61 -6.07 4.95
C LEU A 277 31.42 -7.03 4.07
N GLN A 278 30.75 -7.62 3.07
CA GLN A 278 31.37 -8.33 1.94
C GLN A 278 30.82 -7.75 0.63
N PRO A 279 31.34 -6.59 0.19
CA PRO A 279 30.78 -5.85 -0.94
C PRO A 279 30.94 -6.62 -2.25
N SER A 280 29.89 -6.61 -3.06
CA SER A 280 29.93 -7.15 -4.42
C SER A 280 30.79 -6.27 -5.33
N ALA A 281 31.38 -6.84 -6.40
CA ALA A 281 32.07 -6.07 -7.42
C ALA A 281 31.14 -5.03 -8.07
N PRO A 282 31.62 -3.83 -8.47
CA PRO A 282 30.78 -2.77 -9.03
C PRO A 282 29.92 -3.21 -10.22
N ALA A 283 30.48 -4.01 -11.13
CA ALA A 283 29.77 -4.57 -12.27
C ALA A 283 28.60 -5.46 -11.83
N LEU A 284 28.82 -6.35 -10.86
CA LEU A 284 27.76 -7.20 -10.30
C LEU A 284 26.68 -6.36 -9.62
N LYS A 285 27.04 -5.29 -8.91
CA LYS A 285 26.04 -4.37 -8.33
C LYS A 285 25.17 -3.78 -9.45
N GLY A 286 25.78 -3.22 -10.49
CA GLY A 286 25.05 -2.67 -11.64
C GLY A 286 24.06 -3.66 -12.25
N VAL A 287 24.50 -4.90 -12.47
CA VAL A 287 23.63 -5.98 -12.97
C VAL A 287 22.48 -6.28 -12.02
N LEU A 288 22.73 -6.37 -10.71
CA LEU A 288 21.68 -6.64 -9.72
C LEU A 288 20.64 -5.52 -9.65
N PHE A 289 21.06 -4.26 -9.70
CA PHE A 289 20.14 -3.11 -9.76
C PHE A 289 19.31 -3.14 -11.06
N LEU A 290 19.94 -3.43 -12.20
CA LEU A 290 19.23 -3.51 -13.49
C LEU A 290 18.19 -4.64 -13.50
N LEU A 291 18.58 -5.86 -13.08
CA LEU A 291 17.66 -6.99 -13.03
C LEU A 291 16.50 -6.74 -12.06
N ALA A 292 16.76 -6.12 -10.91
CA ALA A 292 15.72 -5.73 -9.98
C ALA A 292 14.77 -4.68 -10.59
N ALA A 293 15.29 -3.67 -11.30
CA ALA A 293 14.47 -2.68 -11.97
C ALA A 293 13.58 -3.28 -13.08
N LEU A 294 14.13 -4.19 -13.88
CA LEU A 294 13.37 -4.94 -14.90
C LEU A 294 12.29 -5.82 -14.25
N GLY A 295 12.60 -6.49 -13.15
CA GLY A 295 11.64 -7.28 -12.37
C GLY A 295 10.50 -6.44 -11.81
N CYS A 296 10.79 -5.24 -11.28
CA CYS A 296 9.78 -4.28 -10.85
C CYS A 296 8.88 -3.83 -12.01
N GLY A 297 9.47 -3.49 -13.16
CA GLY A 297 8.71 -3.10 -14.36
C GLY A 297 7.78 -4.21 -14.85
N LEU A 298 8.28 -5.44 -14.91
CA LEU A 298 7.49 -6.62 -15.31
C LEU A 298 6.35 -6.89 -14.30
N THR A 299 6.65 -6.83 -13.01
CA THR A 299 5.64 -7.05 -11.96
C THR A 299 4.58 -5.97 -12.02
N HIS A 300 4.96 -4.70 -12.18
CA HIS A 300 4.03 -3.59 -12.32
C HIS A 300 3.13 -3.75 -13.54
N TYR A 301 3.66 -4.20 -14.68
CA TYR A 301 2.87 -4.46 -15.89
C TYR A 301 1.71 -5.45 -15.64
N TYR A 302 1.93 -6.48 -14.83
CA TYR A 302 0.89 -7.44 -14.45
C TYR A 302 -0.02 -6.91 -13.32
N MET A 303 0.56 -6.22 -12.33
CA MET A 303 -0.16 -5.58 -11.25
C MET A 303 -1.20 -4.58 -11.80
N ASP A 304 -0.82 -3.75 -12.78
CA ASP A 304 -1.71 -2.77 -13.39
C ASP A 304 -2.90 -3.41 -14.13
N ARG A 305 -2.72 -4.63 -14.67
CA ARG A 305 -3.79 -5.37 -15.36
C ARG A 305 -4.68 -6.19 -14.45
N GLN A 306 -4.16 -6.68 -13.34
CA GLN A 306 -4.83 -7.68 -12.50
C GLN A 306 -5.20 -7.14 -11.12
N THR A 307 -4.36 -6.31 -10.54
CA THR A 307 -4.50 -5.77 -9.18
C THR A 307 -5.08 -4.35 -9.19
N THR A 308 -4.79 -3.53 -10.20
CA THR A 308 -5.49 -2.26 -10.39
C THR A 308 -6.88 -2.54 -10.99
N THR A 309 -7.92 -2.06 -10.30
CA THR A 309 -9.32 -2.27 -10.72
C THR A 309 -9.94 -1.02 -11.30
N SER A 310 -9.46 0.16 -10.93
CA SER A 310 -9.92 1.41 -11.51
C SER A 310 -8.81 2.45 -11.50
N VAL A 311 -8.82 3.24 -12.56
CA VAL A 311 -8.08 4.50 -12.67
C VAL A 311 -9.02 5.67 -12.38
N THR A 312 -8.47 6.88 -12.23
CA THR A 312 -9.27 8.10 -12.12
C THR A 312 -10.26 8.20 -13.30
N PRO A 313 -11.57 8.24 -13.04
CA PRO A 313 -12.59 8.08 -14.07
C PRO A 313 -12.67 9.33 -14.96
N ARG A 314 -12.13 9.23 -16.18
CA ARG A 314 -12.25 10.30 -17.18
C ARG A 314 -13.68 10.43 -17.67
N LEU A 315 -14.11 11.67 -17.87
CA LEU A 315 -15.44 12.01 -18.37
C LEU A 315 -15.74 11.34 -19.73
N GLU A 316 -14.73 11.23 -20.59
CA GLU A 316 -14.86 10.66 -21.94
C GLU A 316 -15.35 9.19 -21.93
N PHE A 317 -15.03 8.43 -20.86
CA PHE A 317 -15.35 7.01 -20.73
C PHE A 317 -16.62 6.72 -19.90
N ILE A 318 -17.43 7.73 -19.59
CA ILE A 318 -18.65 7.56 -18.77
C ILE A 318 -19.89 7.41 -19.67
N ASP A 319 -20.39 6.19 -19.82
CA ASP A 319 -21.54 5.90 -20.72
C ASP A 319 -22.84 6.53 -20.21
N GLY A 320 -23.00 6.71 -18.89
CA GLY A 320 -24.23 7.20 -18.26
C GLY A 320 -24.51 8.70 -18.37
N LEU A 321 -23.76 9.44 -19.19
CA LEU A 321 -23.91 10.89 -19.33
C LEU A 321 -24.64 11.25 -20.62
N GLU A 322 -25.72 12.03 -20.48
CA GLU A 322 -26.41 12.63 -21.62
C GLU A 322 -25.44 13.55 -22.41
N PRO A 323 -25.48 13.56 -23.76
CA PRO A 323 -24.57 14.39 -24.58
C PRO A 323 -24.55 15.88 -24.19
N GLY A 324 -25.71 16.46 -23.87
CA GLY A 324 -25.81 17.86 -23.44
C GLY A 324 -25.12 18.12 -22.09
N VAL A 325 -25.31 17.22 -21.12
CA VAL A 325 -24.64 17.29 -19.80
C VAL A 325 -23.13 17.13 -19.96
N ARG A 326 -22.68 16.22 -20.82
CA ARG A 326 -21.25 16.02 -21.10
C ARG A 326 -20.62 17.29 -21.69
N ALA A 327 -21.22 17.87 -22.72
CA ALA A 327 -20.71 19.09 -23.35
C ALA A 327 -20.64 20.27 -22.37
N LEU A 328 -21.62 20.35 -21.45
CA LEU A 328 -21.61 21.36 -20.39
C LEU A 328 -20.43 21.16 -19.42
N LEU A 329 -20.22 19.93 -18.95
CA LEU A 329 -19.10 19.59 -18.08
C LEU A 329 -17.75 19.89 -18.74
N GLU A 330 -17.60 19.59 -20.04
CA GLU A 330 -16.41 19.92 -20.82
C GLU A 330 -16.18 21.44 -20.92
N THR A 331 -17.26 22.23 -21.04
CA THR A 331 -17.20 23.70 -21.03
C THR A 331 -16.66 24.26 -19.71
N HIS A 332 -17.02 23.61 -18.60
CA HIS A 332 -16.47 23.88 -17.26
C HIS A 332 -15.10 23.23 -17.00
N GLN A 333 -14.46 22.70 -18.05
CA GLN A 333 -13.14 22.06 -18.02
C GLN A 333 -13.05 20.82 -17.11
N VAL A 334 -14.18 20.16 -16.85
CA VAL A 334 -14.23 18.89 -16.13
C VAL A 334 -13.61 17.81 -17.00
N ARG A 335 -12.51 17.21 -16.53
CA ARG A 335 -11.82 16.11 -17.23
C ARG A 335 -12.10 14.77 -16.59
N TYR A 336 -12.22 14.76 -15.27
CA TYR A 336 -12.47 13.57 -14.48
C TYR A 336 -13.74 13.76 -13.66
N LEU A 337 -14.47 12.66 -13.44
CA LEU A 337 -15.65 12.68 -12.58
C LEU A 337 -15.30 13.08 -11.13
N THR A 338 -14.05 12.84 -10.73
CA THR A 338 -13.48 13.26 -9.45
C THR A 338 -13.32 14.78 -9.30
N ASP A 339 -13.39 15.55 -10.38
CA ASP A 339 -13.37 17.02 -10.34
C ASP A 339 -14.69 17.58 -9.75
N LEU A 340 -15.75 16.75 -9.71
CA LEU A 340 -17.02 17.05 -9.04
C LEU A 340 -16.96 16.88 -7.51
N GLU A 341 -15.83 16.44 -6.96
CA GLU A 341 -15.63 16.28 -5.51
C GLU A 341 -14.87 17.48 -4.90
N GLY A 342 -14.97 17.63 -3.57
CA GLY A 342 -14.23 18.62 -2.81
C GLY A 342 -14.70 20.06 -3.02
N TRP A 343 -13.84 21.03 -2.69
CA TRP A 343 -14.23 22.45 -2.65
C TRP A 343 -14.47 23.04 -4.04
N GLN A 344 -13.69 22.62 -5.03
CA GLN A 344 -13.88 23.05 -6.43
C GLN A 344 -15.16 22.41 -7.00
N GLY A 345 -15.35 21.11 -6.77
CA GLY A 345 -16.57 20.41 -7.15
C GLY A 345 -17.83 21.02 -6.54
N ALA A 346 -17.80 21.42 -5.26
CA ALA A 346 -18.96 22.08 -4.62
C ALA A 346 -19.37 23.39 -5.31
N LYS A 347 -18.40 24.21 -5.74
CA LYS A 347 -18.68 25.44 -6.52
C LYS A 347 -19.23 25.10 -7.90
N LEU A 348 -18.68 24.08 -8.54
CA LEU A 348 -19.16 23.62 -9.84
C LEU A 348 -20.59 23.07 -9.76
N TRP A 349 -20.96 22.33 -8.71
CA TRP A 349 -22.34 21.88 -8.50
C TRP A 349 -23.32 23.05 -8.40
N GLN A 350 -22.94 24.16 -7.76
CA GLN A 350 -23.79 25.37 -7.69
C GLN A 350 -23.98 26.02 -9.07
N GLN A 351 -22.96 26.00 -9.93
CA GLN A 351 -23.06 26.50 -11.29
C GLN A 351 -23.98 25.60 -12.13
N LEU A 352 -23.78 24.29 -12.05
CA LEU A 352 -24.59 23.30 -12.77
C LEU A 352 -26.05 23.32 -12.34
N GLU A 353 -26.37 23.67 -11.09
CA GLU A 353 -27.75 23.88 -10.60
C GLU A 353 -28.49 25.00 -11.34
N GLY A 354 -27.76 26.02 -11.83
CA GLY A 354 -28.34 27.11 -12.61
C GLY A 354 -28.46 26.82 -14.12
N GLU A 355 -27.77 25.80 -14.61
CA GLU A 355 -27.62 25.52 -16.04
C GLU A 355 -28.34 24.23 -16.49
N LEU A 356 -28.49 23.25 -15.59
CA LEU A 356 -29.11 21.96 -15.88
C LEU A 356 -30.56 21.89 -15.39
N ALA A 357 -31.40 21.16 -16.12
CA ALA A 357 -32.73 20.82 -15.63
C ALA A 357 -32.61 19.93 -14.36
N PRO A 358 -33.58 20.01 -13.41
CA PRO A 358 -33.52 19.24 -12.17
C PRO A 358 -33.33 17.73 -12.37
N GLN A 359 -33.92 17.16 -13.42
CA GLN A 359 -33.78 15.75 -13.77
C GLN A 359 -32.37 15.40 -14.26
N GLN A 360 -31.75 16.24 -15.09
CA GLN A 360 -30.39 16.06 -15.58
C GLN A 360 -29.38 16.15 -14.44
N LEU A 361 -29.57 17.11 -13.54
CA LEU A 361 -28.74 17.26 -12.34
C LEU A 361 -28.84 16.03 -11.42
N ALA A 362 -30.06 15.51 -11.20
CA ALA A 362 -30.27 14.32 -10.40
C ALA A 362 -29.65 13.06 -11.03
N GLU A 363 -29.71 12.91 -12.36
CA GLU A 363 -29.02 11.84 -13.08
C GLU A 363 -27.50 11.96 -12.96
N LEU A 364 -26.95 13.16 -13.16
CA LEU A 364 -25.51 13.41 -13.01
C LEU A 364 -25.02 13.05 -11.60
N ARG A 365 -25.78 13.39 -10.56
CA ARG A 365 -25.46 13.01 -9.17
C ARG A 365 -25.47 11.49 -8.97
N ARG A 366 -26.47 10.78 -9.51
CA ARG A 366 -26.52 9.31 -9.43
C ARG A 366 -25.37 8.65 -10.17
N THR A 367 -25.06 9.10 -11.38
CA THR A 367 -23.93 8.60 -12.18
C THR A 367 -22.61 8.88 -11.47
N ALA A 368 -22.37 10.12 -11.01
CA ALA A 368 -21.18 10.45 -10.24
C ALA A 368 -21.04 9.57 -8.98
N GLY A 369 -22.13 9.43 -8.23
CA GLY A 369 -22.17 8.57 -7.04
C GLY A 369 -21.82 7.11 -7.35
N LEU A 370 -22.43 6.51 -8.38
CA LEU A 370 -22.20 5.12 -8.76
C LEU A 370 -20.74 4.86 -9.15
N TYR A 371 -20.16 5.72 -9.98
CA TYR A 371 -18.82 5.52 -10.52
C TYR A 371 -17.72 5.81 -9.49
N LEU A 372 -17.95 6.77 -8.59
CA LEU A 372 -17.01 7.11 -7.52
C LEU A 372 -17.12 6.20 -6.29
N HIS A 373 -18.18 5.39 -6.21
CA HIS A 373 -18.41 4.49 -5.09
C HIS A 373 -17.38 3.36 -5.04
N GLN A 374 -16.56 3.35 -3.98
CA GLN A 374 -15.65 2.25 -3.62
C GLN A 374 -14.75 1.76 -4.78
N GLY A 375 -14.34 2.66 -5.66
CA GLY A 375 -13.43 2.32 -6.74
C GLY A 375 -14.07 1.57 -7.91
N ILE A 376 -15.40 1.63 -8.08
CA ILE A 376 -16.09 1.09 -9.27
C ILE A 376 -15.45 1.63 -10.56
N GLY A 377 -15.25 2.96 -10.64
CA GLY A 377 -14.61 3.60 -11.79
C GLY A 377 -15.42 3.50 -13.09
N ALA A 378 -14.83 3.94 -14.20
CA ALA A 378 -15.51 3.99 -15.50
C ALA A 378 -15.88 2.60 -16.03
N GLU A 379 -14.94 1.64 -16.01
CA GLU A 379 -15.13 0.32 -16.59
C GLU A 379 -16.29 -0.45 -15.94
N TYR A 380 -16.27 -0.61 -14.61
CA TYR A 380 -17.32 -1.32 -13.91
C TYR A 380 -18.59 -0.48 -13.73
N GLY A 381 -18.48 0.85 -13.72
CA GLY A 381 -19.64 1.75 -13.77
C GLY A 381 -20.47 1.52 -15.03
N ASN A 382 -19.82 1.53 -16.20
CA ASN A 382 -20.47 1.24 -17.50
C ASN A 382 -21.05 -0.19 -17.53
N LEU A 383 -20.37 -1.15 -16.89
CA LEU A 383 -20.85 -2.53 -16.79
C LEU A 383 -22.13 -2.62 -15.93
N LEU A 384 -22.17 -1.92 -14.79
CA LEU A 384 -23.34 -1.83 -13.92
C LEU A 384 -24.53 -1.18 -14.63
N LEU A 385 -24.30 -0.08 -15.34
CA LEU A 385 -25.35 0.58 -16.12
C LEU A 385 -25.96 -0.35 -17.18
N ARG A 386 -25.12 -1.04 -17.96
CA ARG A 386 -25.60 -2.01 -18.96
C ARG A 386 -26.36 -3.18 -18.34
N ALA A 387 -26.01 -3.56 -17.11
CA ALA A 387 -26.70 -4.57 -16.32
C ALA A 387 -27.99 -4.05 -15.61
N GLY A 388 -28.40 -2.81 -15.87
CA GLY A 388 -29.61 -2.19 -15.32
C GLY A 388 -29.46 -1.72 -13.87
N ILE A 389 -28.24 -1.47 -13.40
CA ILE A 389 -27.96 -0.94 -12.05
C ILE A 389 -27.47 0.51 -12.21
N HIS A 390 -28.37 1.46 -11.98
CA HIS A 390 -28.15 2.89 -12.30
C HIS A 390 -27.76 3.76 -11.09
N SER A 391 -27.73 3.21 -9.88
CA SER A 391 -27.37 3.98 -8.70
C SER A 391 -26.78 3.11 -7.59
N VAL A 392 -26.15 3.76 -6.61
CA VAL A 392 -25.56 3.06 -5.44
C VAL A 392 -26.67 2.45 -4.57
N GLU A 393 -27.83 3.09 -4.49
CA GLU A 393 -29.00 2.59 -3.75
C GLU A 393 -29.53 1.30 -4.38
N ALA A 394 -29.70 1.28 -5.72
CA ALA A 394 -30.09 0.07 -6.45
C ALA A 394 -29.07 -1.06 -6.29
N LEU A 395 -27.78 -0.71 -6.23
CA LEU A 395 -26.71 -1.66 -5.95
C LEU A 395 -26.81 -2.24 -4.52
N GLY A 396 -27.13 -1.41 -3.53
CA GLY A 396 -27.25 -1.80 -2.12
C GLY A 396 -28.47 -2.66 -1.78
N GLN A 397 -29.48 -2.68 -2.65
CA GLN A 397 -30.68 -3.52 -2.53
C GLN A 397 -30.46 -4.97 -3.00
N LEU A 398 -29.38 -5.25 -3.74
CA LEU A 398 -29.08 -6.57 -4.29
C LEU A 398 -28.07 -7.32 -3.43
N SER A 399 -28.06 -8.66 -3.50
CA SER A 399 -26.93 -9.45 -2.99
C SER A 399 -25.73 -9.36 -3.94
N ALA A 400 -24.52 -9.63 -3.44
CA ALA A 400 -23.33 -9.61 -4.28
C ALA A 400 -23.40 -10.66 -5.40
N GLU A 401 -24.00 -11.83 -5.12
CA GLU A 401 -24.23 -12.90 -6.09
C GLU A 401 -25.22 -12.46 -7.17
N ALA A 402 -26.30 -11.76 -6.79
CA ALA A 402 -27.28 -11.24 -7.74
C ALA A 402 -26.66 -10.16 -8.65
N VAL A 403 -25.87 -9.24 -8.09
CA VAL A 403 -25.12 -8.26 -8.89
C VAL A 403 -24.17 -8.99 -9.82
N ARG A 404 -23.40 -9.96 -9.32
CA ARG A 404 -22.44 -10.73 -10.11
C ARG A 404 -23.11 -11.45 -11.28
N GLN A 405 -24.27 -12.05 -11.04
CA GLN A 405 -25.08 -12.72 -12.06
C GLN A 405 -25.55 -11.72 -13.13
N LYS A 406 -26.08 -10.56 -12.73
CA LYS A 406 -26.49 -9.50 -13.68
C LYS A 406 -25.32 -9.02 -14.54
N LEU A 407 -24.14 -8.80 -13.95
CA LEU A 407 -22.96 -8.39 -14.70
C LEU A 407 -22.47 -9.45 -15.69
N SER A 408 -22.61 -10.74 -15.36
CA SER A 408 -22.24 -11.83 -16.26
C SER A 408 -23.16 -11.97 -17.47
N ALA A 409 -24.39 -11.43 -17.39
CA ALA A 409 -25.39 -11.52 -18.45
C ALA A 409 -25.24 -10.44 -19.54
N VAL A 410 -24.34 -9.47 -19.37
CA VAL A 410 -24.11 -8.38 -20.33
C VAL A 410 -22.69 -8.47 -20.93
N PRO A 411 -22.47 -7.95 -22.15
CA PRO A 411 -21.15 -7.94 -22.77
C PRO A 411 -20.10 -7.23 -21.91
N HIS A 412 -18.99 -7.91 -21.63
CA HIS A 412 -17.92 -7.42 -20.76
C HIS A 412 -16.55 -7.83 -21.30
N GLN A 413 -15.53 -7.01 -21.03
CA GLN A 413 -14.13 -7.38 -21.25
C GLN A 413 -13.55 -8.03 -19.99
N ARG A 414 -13.88 -7.44 -18.82
CA ARG A 414 -13.48 -7.93 -17.51
C ARG A 414 -14.67 -7.93 -16.57
N LEU A 415 -14.62 -8.85 -15.62
CA LEU A 415 -15.68 -9.11 -14.67
C LEU A 415 -15.11 -8.97 -13.25
N PRO A 416 -15.72 -8.14 -12.36
CA PRO A 416 -15.17 -7.92 -11.02
C PRO A 416 -15.25 -9.18 -10.16
N THR A 417 -14.30 -9.41 -9.26
CA THR A 417 -14.37 -10.56 -8.35
C THR A 417 -15.59 -10.45 -7.43
N LEU A 418 -16.11 -11.58 -6.93
CA LEU A 418 -17.23 -11.55 -6.00
C LEU A 418 -16.90 -10.73 -4.74
N ALA A 419 -15.63 -10.79 -4.27
CA ALA A 419 -15.16 -10.01 -3.13
C ALA A 419 -15.21 -8.49 -3.40
N GLN A 420 -14.87 -8.04 -4.61
CA GLN A 420 -15.03 -6.63 -5.01
C GLN A 420 -16.51 -6.21 -4.97
N VAL A 421 -17.39 -7.04 -5.52
CA VAL A 421 -18.83 -6.77 -5.51
C VAL A 421 -19.38 -6.74 -4.08
N HIS A 422 -18.91 -7.61 -3.17
CA HIS A 422 -19.26 -7.54 -1.76
C HIS A 422 -18.87 -6.21 -1.12
N VAL A 423 -17.70 -5.66 -1.44
CA VAL A 423 -17.28 -4.33 -0.96
C VAL A 423 -18.26 -3.26 -1.43
N TRP A 424 -18.62 -3.28 -2.72
CA TRP A 424 -19.52 -2.28 -3.31
C TRP A 424 -20.92 -2.34 -2.68
N VAL A 425 -21.53 -3.53 -2.63
CA VAL A 425 -22.87 -3.73 -2.07
C VAL A 425 -22.92 -3.40 -0.59
N ARG A 426 -21.93 -3.85 0.20
CA ARG A 426 -21.95 -3.66 1.65
C ARG A 426 -21.78 -2.21 2.07
N ARG A 427 -21.00 -1.44 1.31
CA ARG A 427 -20.75 -0.03 1.60
C ARG A 427 -21.75 0.90 0.93
N ALA A 428 -22.66 0.37 0.10
CA ALA A 428 -23.78 1.13 -0.42
C ALA A 428 -24.73 1.55 0.73
N PRO A 429 -25.33 2.74 0.67
CA PRO A 429 -26.39 3.10 1.59
C PRO A 429 -27.56 2.12 1.35
N ARG A 430 -27.93 1.38 2.39
CA ARG A 430 -29.24 0.71 2.41
C ARG A 430 -30.27 1.77 2.74
N GLU A 431 -31.40 1.77 2.04
CA GLU A 431 -32.57 2.53 2.49
C GLU A 431 -32.78 2.20 3.97
N ARG A 432 -32.52 3.19 4.83
CA ARG A 432 -33.15 3.18 6.13
C ARG A 432 -34.61 3.38 5.79
N ASN A 433 -35.43 2.38 6.04
CA ASN A 433 -36.83 2.63 6.33
C ASN A 433 -36.81 3.64 7.48
N LEU A 434 -36.95 4.93 7.15
CA LEU A 434 -37.27 5.94 8.12
C LEU A 434 -38.63 5.49 8.69
N PRO A 435 -38.74 5.23 10.00
CA PRO A 435 -40.03 4.95 10.61
C PRO A 435 -40.98 6.13 10.45
#